data_AF-A0A172TWN9-F1
#
_entry.id   AF-A0A172TWN9-F1
#
_cell.length_a   1.000
_cell.length_b   1.000
_cell.length_c   1.000
_cell.angle_alpha   90.00
_cell.angle_beta   90.00
_cell.angle_gamma   90.00
#
_symmetry.space_group_name_H-M   'P 1'
#
loop_
_entity.id
_entity.type
_entity.pdbx_description
1 polymer ?
#
loop_
_entity_poly.entity_id
_entity_poly.type
_entity_poly.pdbx_seq_one_letter_code
_entity_poly.pdbx_strand_id
1 'polypeptide(L)'
;MARYVRVKGGEKNEKSGKRWTREELDEVLKLYLSDSNLGIHERNPDLQKLANHLGRTVRSVEAQLLMFRNLDKHGDYGYGNMNKLCKTLWEEYLNSVKYK
;
A
#
# COMPACT_ATOMS: atom_id res chain seq x y z
N MET A 1 -11.70 -19.60 10.50
CA MET A 1 -11.16 -18.31 9.99
C MET A 1 -12.25 -17.66 9.15
N ALA A 2 -12.64 -16.42 9.46
CA ALA A 2 -13.68 -15.71 8.71
C ALA A 2 -13.26 -15.60 7.23
N ARG A 3 -14.13 -16.01 6.31
CA ARG A 3 -13.90 -15.91 4.87
C ARG A 3 -13.94 -14.43 4.53
N TYR A 4 -12.84 -13.86 4.01
CA TYR A 4 -12.85 -12.48 3.53
C TYR A 4 -13.93 -12.33 2.45
N VAL A 5 -14.97 -11.55 2.74
CA VAL A 5 -16.01 -11.20 1.78
C VAL A 5 -15.52 -9.98 1.02
N ARG A 6 -15.40 -10.12 -0.30
CA ARG A 6 -15.03 -9.00 -1.16
C ARG A 6 -16.10 -7.92 -1.02
N VAL A 7 -15.71 -6.82 -0.40
CA VAL A 7 -16.45 -5.57 -0.35
C VAL A 7 -16.72 -5.13 -1.81
N LYS A 8 -17.98 -4.88 -2.16
CA LYS A 8 -18.35 -4.52 -3.53
C LYS A 8 -17.68 -3.18 -3.85
N GLY A 9 -17.02 -3.10 -5.00
CA GLY A 9 -16.29 -1.89 -5.40
C GLY A 9 -17.20 -0.67 -5.32
N GLY A 10 -16.77 0.37 -4.61
CA GLY A 10 -17.56 1.58 -4.37
C GLY A 10 -18.20 1.69 -2.98
N GLU A 11 -18.06 0.71 -2.09
CA GLU A 11 -18.44 0.89 -0.68
C GLU A 11 -17.59 2.02 -0.07
N LYS A 12 -18.28 3.06 0.39
CA LYS A 12 -17.70 4.21 1.07
C LYS A 12 -17.26 3.76 2.45
N ASN A 13 -15.96 3.61 2.66
CA ASN A 13 -15.38 3.58 3.99
C ASN A 13 -15.30 5.01 4.58
N GLU A 14 -15.00 5.12 5.89
CA GLU A 14 -14.86 6.40 6.61
C GLU A 14 -13.82 7.35 6.00
N LYS A 15 -12.92 6.80 5.18
CA LYS A 15 -11.87 7.54 4.47
C LYS A 15 -12.00 7.49 2.95
N SER A 16 -13.17 7.15 2.41
CA SER A 16 -13.41 7.21 0.97
C SER A 16 -13.31 8.65 0.49
N GLY A 17 -12.47 8.91 -0.52
CA GLY A 17 -12.21 10.27 -1.01
C GLY A 17 -11.27 11.13 -0.15
N LYS A 18 -10.81 10.65 1.01
CA LYS A 18 -9.78 11.34 1.80
C LYS A 18 -8.40 11.08 1.23
N ARG A 19 -7.56 12.12 1.15
CA ARG A 19 -6.15 12.00 0.75
C ARG A 19 -5.41 11.08 1.71
N TRP A 20 -4.38 10.39 1.20
CA TRP A 20 -3.46 9.61 2.01
C TRP A 20 -2.53 10.54 2.78
N THR A 21 -2.31 10.23 4.04
CA THR A 21 -1.31 10.90 4.88
C THR A 21 0.04 10.21 4.75
N ARG A 22 1.11 10.93 5.13
CA ARG A 22 2.47 10.39 5.10
C ARG A 22 2.61 9.18 6.02
N GLU A 23 2.03 9.24 7.22
CA GLU A 23 2.08 8.18 8.23
C GLU A 23 1.38 6.91 7.73
N GLU A 24 0.19 7.03 7.14
CA GLU A 24 -0.52 5.88 6.56
C GLU A 24 0.31 5.20 5.45
N LEU A 25 0.98 5.99 4.59
CA LEU A 25 1.79 5.46 3.50
C LEU A 25 3.12 4.87 4.00
N ASP A 26 3.68 5.40 5.08
CA ASP A 26 4.87 4.85 5.74
C ASP A 26 4.59 3.45 6.31
N GLU A 27 3.42 3.24 6.93
CA GLU A 27 3.01 1.90 7.38
C GLU A 27 2.83 0.91 6.21
N VAL A 28 2.24 1.37 5.10
CA VAL A 28 2.12 0.56 3.88
C VAL A 28 3.50 0.21 3.31
N LEU A 29 4.42 1.16 3.28
CA LEU A 29 5.79 0.95 2.84
C LEU A 29 6.52 -0.04 3.74
N LYS A 30 6.40 0.09 5.07
CA LYS A 30 6.96 -0.86 6.03
C LYS A 30 6.45 -2.28 5.79
N LEU A 31 5.15 -2.45 5.53
CA LEU A 31 4.60 -3.76 5.19
C LEU A 31 5.22 -4.30 3.89
N TYR A 32 5.34 -3.47 2.85
CA TYR A 32 5.99 -3.85 1.59
C TYR A 32 7.43 -4.33 1.79
N LEU A 33 8.18 -3.64 2.65
CA LEU A 33 9.58 -3.95 2.92
C LEU A 33 9.76 -5.12 3.89
N SER A 34 8.77 -5.41 4.72
CA SER A 34 8.83 -6.51 5.69
C SER A 34 8.89 -7.89 5.03
N ASP A 35 8.32 -8.02 3.83
CA ASP A 35 8.30 -9.28 3.08
C ASP A 35 8.49 -9.00 1.58
N SER A 36 9.65 -9.38 1.04
CA SER A 36 9.96 -9.24 -0.39
C SER A 36 9.08 -10.10 -1.29
N ASN A 37 8.44 -11.14 -0.75
CA ASN A 37 7.51 -12.04 -1.45
C ASN A 37 6.05 -11.78 -1.05
N LEU A 38 5.74 -10.62 -0.46
CA LEU A 38 4.40 -10.27 -0.02
C LEU A 38 3.38 -10.47 -1.15
N GLY A 39 2.41 -11.35 -0.93
CA GLY A 39 1.29 -11.54 -1.83
C GLY A 39 0.37 -10.31 -1.81
N ILE A 40 0.52 -9.40 -2.76
CA ILE A 40 -0.31 -8.19 -2.89
C ILE A 40 -1.67 -8.59 -3.50
N HIS A 41 -2.53 -9.15 -2.66
CA HIS A 41 -3.89 -9.53 -3.04
C HIS A 41 -4.85 -9.42 -1.85
N GLU A 42 -6.13 -9.17 -2.12
CA GLU A 42 -7.16 -8.96 -1.09
C GLU A 42 -7.32 -10.09 -0.05
N ARG A 43 -6.89 -11.32 -0.38
CA ARG A 43 -6.92 -12.47 0.54
C ARG A 43 -5.75 -12.52 1.53
N ASN A 44 -4.79 -11.61 1.42
CA ASN A 44 -3.63 -11.62 2.30
C ASN A 44 -4.06 -11.10 3.69
N PRO A 45 -3.88 -11.89 4.75
CA PRO A 45 -4.31 -11.51 6.09
C PRO A 45 -3.60 -10.24 6.59
N ASP A 46 -2.37 -9.97 6.17
CA ASP A 46 -1.62 -8.80 6.64
C ASP A 46 -2.09 -7.51 5.94
N LEU A 47 -2.47 -7.59 4.66
CA LEU A 47 -3.17 -6.50 3.98
C LEU A 47 -4.52 -6.20 4.65
N GLN A 48 -5.26 -7.23 5.05
CA GLN A 48 -6.55 -7.05 5.72
C GLN A 48 -6.38 -6.40 7.10
N LYS A 49 -5.39 -6.85 7.89
CA LYS A 49 -5.06 -6.25 9.18
C LYS A 49 -4.67 -4.79 9.02
N LEU A 50 -3.76 -4.49 8.08
CA LEU A 50 -3.31 -3.11 7.83
C LEU A 50 -4.47 -2.23 7.35
N ALA A 51 -5.28 -2.71 6.42
CA ALA A 51 -6.45 -1.96 5.94
C ALA A 51 -7.43 -1.63 7.09
N ASN A 52 -7.70 -2.60 7.96
CA ASN A 52 -8.55 -2.39 9.13
C ASN A 52 -7.91 -1.38 10.11
N HIS A 53 -6.60 -1.49 10.36
CA HIS A 53 -5.86 -0.57 11.22
C HIS A 53 -5.92 0.88 10.69
N LEU A 54 -5.74 1.06 9.39
CA LEU A 54 -5.75 2.38 8.74
C LEU A 54 -7.18 2.94 8.53
N GLY A 55 -8.23 2.13 8.75
CA GLY A 55 -9.61 2.47 8.36
C GLY A 55 -9.81 2.61 6.85
N ARG A 56 -8.97 1.92 6.06
CA ARG A 56 -8.96 1.94 4.59
C ARG A 56 -9.53 0.63 4.04
N THR A 57 -9.96 0.62 2.79
CA THR A 57 -10.33 -0.64 2.14
C THR A 57 -9.07 -1.42 1.74
N VAL A 58 -9.14 -2.75 1.79
CA VAL A 58 -8.04 -3.63 1.40
C VAL A 58 -7.55 -3.30 -0.01
N ARG A 59 -8.47 -3.03 -0.94
CA ARG A 59 -8.12 -2.65 -2.31
C ARG A 59 -7.39 -1.31 -2.42
N SER A 60 -7.69 -0.36 -1.53
CA SER A 60 -6.99 0.92 -1.52
C SER A 60 -5.55 0.74 -1.04
N VAL A 61 -5.33 -0.08 -0.01
CA VAL A 61 -4.00 -0.49 0.46
C VAL A 61 -3.24 -1.28 -0.60
N GLU A 62 -3.91 -2.24 -1.24
CA GLU A 62 -3.36 -3.04 -2.35
C GLU A 62 -2.85 -2.14 -3.48
N ALA A 63 -3.63 -1.14 -3.89
CA ALA A 63 -3.20 -0.18 -4.90
C ALA A 63 -1.95 0.61 -4.49
N GLN A 64 -1.81 1.00 -3.21
CA GLN A 64 -0.59 1.67 -2.74
C GLN A 64 0.62 0.73 -2.75
N LEU A 65 0.46 -0.53 -2.34
CA LEU A 65 1.52 -1.55 -2.41
C LEU A 65 1.98 -1.78 -3.86
N LEU A 66 1.05 -1.83 -4.82
CA LEU A 66 1.40 -1.98 -6.23
C LEU A 66 2.13 -0.74 -6.79
N MET A 67 1.86 0.46 -6.28
CA MET A 67 2.64 1.66 -6.61
C MET A 67 4.09 1.56 -6.10
N PHE A 68 4.30 1.08 -4.87
CA PHE A 68 5.65 0.83 -4.34
C PHE A 68 6.37 -0.26 -5.12
N ARG A 69 5.67 -1.35 -5.48
CA ARG A 69 6.22 -2.38 -6.36
C ARG A 69 6.63 -1.83 -7.73
N ASN A 70 5.85 -0.91 -8.28
CA ASN A 70 6.23 -0.24 -9.52
C ASN A 70 7.52 0.58 -9.37
N LEU A 71 7.67 1.29 -8.25
CA LEU A 71 8.89 2.05 -7.95
C LEU A 71 10.11 1.15 -7.75
N ASP A 72 9.93 0.02 -7.07
CA ASP A 72 10.95 -1.03 -6.90
C ASP A 72 11.36 -1.67 -8.25
N LYS A 73 10.42 -1.82 -9.17
CA LYS A 73 10.65 -2.30 -10.55
C LYS A 73 11.04 -1.20 -11.54
N HIS A 74 11.48 -0.03 -11.07
CA HIS A 74 11.92 1.09 -11.91
C HIS A 74 10.88 1.57 -12.95
N GLY A 75 9.58 1.40 -12.69
CA GLY A 75 8.51 1.80 -13.61
C GLY A 75 8.02 0.72 -14.56
N ASP A 76 8.53 -0.52 -14.47
CA ASP A 76 8.12 -1.66 -15.30
C ASP A 76 6.81 -2.33 -14.79
N TYR A 77 5.85 -1.53 -14.30
CA TYR A 77 4.59 -2.04 -13.79
C TYR A 77 3.43 -1.07 -14.05
N GLY A 78 2.23 -1.60 -14.30
CA GLY A 78 1.05 -0.82 -14.74
C GLY A 78 0.49 0.19 -13.74
N TYR A 79 1.14 0.42 -12.60
CA TYR A 79 0.73 1.34 -11.53
C TYR A 79 1.59 2.63 -11.52
N GLY A 80 1.85 3.19 -12.70
CA GLY A 80 2.64 4.42 -12.88
C GLY A 80 1.97 5.73 -12.42
N ASN A 81 0.63 5.77 -12.40
CA ASN A 81 -0.15 6.93 -11.93
C ASN A 81 -0.20 6.98 -10.39
N MET A 82 0.95 7.17 -9.78
CA MET A 82 1.14 7.16 -8.33
C MET A 82 1.03 8.56 -7.72
N ASN A 83 0.68 8.59 -6.43
CA ASN A 83 0.67 9.81 -5.66
C ASN A 83 2.10 10.33 -5.45
N LYS A 84 2.30 11.66 -5.48
CA LYS A 84 3.61 12.31 -5.25
C LYS A 84 4.23 11.87 -3.92
N LEU A 85 3.40 11.69 -2.89
CA LEU A 85 3.83 11.23 -1.57
C LEU A 85 4.50 9.84 -1.59
N CYS A 86 4.02 8.91 -2.42
CA CYS A 86 4.62 7.58 -2.52
C CYS A 86 6.04 7.64 -3.10
N LYS A 87 6.27 8.53 -4.08
CA LYS A 87 7.61 8.77 -4.63
C LYS A 87 8.55 9.33 -3.58
N THR A 88 8.11 10.38 -2.86
CA THR A 88 8.91 11.01 -1.81
C THR A 88 9.29 10.01 -0.71
N LEU A 89 8.33 9.21 -0.23
CA LEU A 89 8.62 8.19 0.79
C LEU A 89 9.58 7.11 0.30
N TRP A 90 9.45 6.69 -0.97
CA TRP A 90 10.37 5.72 -1.56
C TRP A 90 11.78 6.29 -1.72
N GLU A 91 11.92 7.52 -2.18
CA GLU A 91 13.21 8.22 -2.27
C GLU A 91 13.85 8.39 -0.89
N GLU A 92 13.07 8.76 0.13
CA GLU A 92 13.55 8.84 1.51
C GLU A 92 14.03 7.49 2.03
N TYR A 93 13.29 6.41 1.74
CA TYR A 93 13.70 5.05 2.08
C TYR A 93 15.02 4.66 1.39
N LEU A 94 15.12 4.87 0.08
CA LEU A 94 16.35 4.58 -0.68
C LEU A 94 17.55 5.36 -0.13
N ASN A 95 17.35 6.64 0.22
CA ASN A 95 18.38 7.44 0.86
C ASN A 95 18.74 6.86 2.24
N SER A 96 17.77 6.53 3.09
CA SER A 96 18.01 5.94 4.41
C SER A 96 18.77 4.61 4.34
N VAL A 97 18.53 3.78 3.33
CA VAL A 97 19.24 2.51 3.13
C VAL A 97 20.64 2.73 2.58
N LYS A 98 20.83 3.73 1.70
CA LYS A 98 22.13 4.03 1.08
C LYS A 98 23.17 4.57 2.07
N TYR A 99 22.72 5.11 3.22
CA TYR A 99 23.58 5.60 4.29
C TYR A 99 23.69 4.65 5.50
N LYS A 100 23.26 3.38 5.35
CA LYS A 100 23.49 2.30 6.30
C LYS A 100 24.56 1.34 5.79
#